data_AF-A0A3P1AYF0-F1
#
_entry.id   AF-A0A3P1AYF0-F1
#
_cell.length_a   1.000
_cell.length_b   1.000
_cell.length_c   1.000
_cell.angle_alpha   90.00
_cell.angle_beta   90.00
_cell.angle_gamma   90.00
#
_symmetry.space_group_name_H-M   'P 1'
#
loop_
_entity.id
_entity.type
_entity.pdbx_description
1 polymer ?
#
loop_
_entity_poly.entity_id
_entity_poly.type
_entity_poly.pdbx_seq_one_letter_code
_entity_poly.pdbx_strand_id
1 'polypeptide(L)' 'MKTIYEIDLHESTVVKTVIPEYENRLKQILYYRVTRVAGGWLYKKIGVDFPEVFVPYTDEFKSRRETDV' A
#
# COMPACT_ATOMS: atom_id res chain seq x y z
N MET A 1 -6.41 -13.62 7.90
CA MET A 1 -6.17 -12.17 7.71
C MET A 1 -6.54 -11.88 6.26
N LYS A 2 -7.52 -11.01 6.01
CA LYS A 2 -7.99 -10.72 4.63
C LYS A 2 -6.90 -9.98 3.86
N THR A 3 -6.67 -10.37 2.62
CA THR A 3 -5.91 -9.60 1.63
C THR A 3 -6.68 -8.33 1.25
N ILE A 4 -6.01 -7.34 0.65
CA ILE A 4 -6.69 -6.12 0.22
C ILE A 4 -7.82 -6.42 -0.78
N TYR A 5 -7.68 -7.44 -1.61
CA TYR A 5 -8.68 -7.84 -2.60
C TYR A 5 -9.95 -8.46 -2.02
N GLU A 6 -9.94 -8.83 -0.74
CA GLU A 6 -11.04 -9.52 -0.05
C GLU A 6 -11.83 -8.58 0.87
N ILE A 7 -11.50 -7.28 0.91
CA ILE A 7 -12.18 -6.33 1.79
C ILE A 7 -13.31 -5.59 1.05
N ASP A 8 -14.39 -5.35 1.77
CA ASP A 8 -15.57 -4.62 1.30
C ASP A 8 -15.32 -3.11 1.22
N LEU A 9 -16.23 -2.37 0.58
CA LEU A 9 -16.16 -0.92 0.52
C LEU A 9 -16.20 -0.32 1.94
N HIS A 10 -15.27 0.59 2.24
CA HIS A 10 -15.03 1.19 3.56
C HIS A 10 -14.52 0.22 4.63
N GLU A 11 -14.20 -1.02 4.28
CA GLU A 11 -13.50 -1.94 5.17
C GLU A 11 -11.98 -1.65 5.15
N SER A 12 -11.33 -1.87 6.30
CA SER A 12 -9.88 -1.74 6.45
C SER A 12 -9.22 -3.07 6.78
N THR A 13 -8.04 -3.33 6.21
CA THR A 13 -7.14 -4.41 6.63
C THR A 13 -5.74 -3.87 6.93
N VAL A 14 -4.90 -4.68 7.56
CA VAL A 14 -3.48 -4.36 7.79
C VAL A 14 -2.63 -5.23 6.89
N VAL A 15 -1.76 -4.59 6.12
CA VAL A 15 -0.79 -5.26 5.26
C VAL A 15 0.62 -5.06 5.78
N LYS A 16 1.44 -6.09 5.62
CA LYS A 16 2.86 -6.09 5.94
C LYS A 16 3.65 -6.04 4.64
N THR A 17 4.49 -5.02 4.50
CA THR A 17 5.42 -4.89 3.38
C THR A 17 6.84 -5.08 3.90
N VAL A 18 7.61 -5.94 3.24
CA VAL A 18 9.03 -6.16 3.54
C VAL A 18 9.84 -5.48 2.45
N ILE A 19 10.56 -4.43 2.81
CA ILE A 19 11.54 -3.80 1.93
C ILE A 19 12.86 -4.56 2.15
N PRO A 20 13.38 -5.25 1.13
CA PRO A 20 14.63 -5.99 1.25
C PRO A 20 15.79 -5.04 1.53
N GLU A 21 16.85 -5.59 2.10
CA GLU A 21 18.11 -4.88 2.26
C GLU A 21 18.71 -4.57 0.89
N TYR A 22 19.19 -3.34 0.72
CA TYR A 22 19.82 -2.89 -0.53
C TYR A 22 20.99 -1.97 -0.20
N GLU A 23 22.19 -2.38 -0.62
CA GLU A 23 23.53 -1.74 -0.53
C GLU A 23 23.85 -0.90 0.73
N ASN A 24 23.02 0.08 1.09
CA ASN A 24 23.16 0.99 2.23
C ASN A 24 21.88 1.14 3.09
N ARG A 25 20.87 0.27 2.95
CA ARG A 25 19.63 0.30 3.73
C ARG A 25 19.35 -1.05 4.39
N LEU A 26 19.23 -1.04 5.72
CA LEU A 26 18.78 -2.20 6.49
C LEU A 26 17.38 -2.65 6.02
N LYS A 27 17.12 -3.95 6.12
CA LYS A 27 15.79 -4.54 5.91
C LYS A 27 14.74 -3.81 6.75
N GLN A 28 13.68 -3.32 6.10
CA GLN A 28 12.58 -2.65 6.79
C GLN A 28 11.30 -3.48 6.68
N ILE A 29 10.61 -3.63 7.82
CA ILE A 29 9.26 -4.19 7.88
C ILE A 29 8.32 -3.02 8.14
N LEU A 30 7.46 -2.73 7.17
CA LEU A 30 6.47 -1.67 7.27
C LEU A 30 5.08 -2.27 7.38
N TYR A 31 4.23 -1.61 8.16
CA TYR A 31 2.83 -1.96 8.29
C TYR A 31 1.97 -0.80 7.78
N TYR A 32 0.98 -1.13 6.95
CA TYR A 32 0.03 -0.16 6.44
C TYR A 32 -1.38 -0.61 6.81
N ARG A 33 -2.21 0.33 7.24
CA ARG A 33 -3.66 0.18 7.22
C ARG A 33 -4.12 0.55 5.81
N VAL A 34 -4.84 -0.35 5.16
CA VAL A 34 -5.40 -0.16 3.83
C VAL A 34 -6.91 -0.17 3.94
N THR A 35 -7.55 0.91 3.52
CA THR A 35 -9.01 1.01 3.47
C THR A 35 -9.47 1.04 2.02
N ARG A 36 -10.45 0.21 1.67
CA ARG A 36 -11.07 0.30 0.34
C ARG A 36 -12.00 1.49 0.31
N VAL A 37 -11.86 2.33 -0.70
CA VAL A 37 -12.78 3.46 -0.95
C VAL A 37 -13.27 3.41 -2.39
N ALA A 38 -14.24 4.25 -2.72
CA ALA A 38 -14.73 4.33 -4.09
C ALA A 38 -13.57 4.72 -5.02
N GLY A 39 -13.28 3.87 -6.01
CA GLY A 39 -12.26 4.12 -7.02
C GLY A 39 -10.82 3.78 -6.63
N GLY A 40 -10.55 3.30 -5.41
CA GLY A 40 -9.17 3.00 -5.00
C GLY A 40 -8.99 2.50 -3.57
N TRP A 41 -7.76 2.72 -3.08
CA TRP A 41 -7.29 2.32 -1.77
C TRP A 41 -6.68 3.53 -1.05
N LEU A 42 -6.98 3.66 0.25
CA LEU A 42 -6.28 4.59 1.13
C LEU A 42 -5.25 3.83 1.95
N TYR A 43 -3.98 4.22 1.80
CA TYR A 43 -2.85 3.66 2.55
C TYR A 43 -2.44 4.61 3.66
N LYS A 44 -2.44 4.12 4.90
CA LYS A 44 -1.91 4.80 6.08
C LYS A 44 -0.78 4.00 6.68
N LYS A 45 0.42 4.58 6.77
CA LYS A 45 1.54 3.92 7.44
C LYS A 45 1.31 3.90 8.95
N ILE A 46 1.50 2.75 9.59
CA ILE A 46 1.29 2.58 11.03
C ILE A 46 2.60 2.92 11.77
N GLY A 47 2.48 3.66 12.88
CA GLY A 47 3.61 3.93 13.79
C GLY A 47 4.53 5.08 13.35
N VAL A 48 4.14 5.84 12.33
CA VAL A 48 4.84 7.05 11.88
C VAL A 48 3.81 8.08 11.44
N ASP A 49 4.13 9.35 11.66
CA ASP A 49 3.35 10.46 11.15
C ASP A 49 3.66 10.65 9.66
N PHE A 50 2.95 9.88 8.83
CA PHE A 50 3.05 9.93 7.38
C PHE A 50 1.65 10.16 6.81
N PRO A 51 1.50 11.05 5.82
CA PRO A 51 0.20 11.37 5.25
C PRO A 51 -0.47 10.12 4.64
N GLU A 52 -1.79 10.08 4.68
CA GLU A 52 -2.55 9.06 3.95
C GLU A 52 -2.39 9.26 2.45
N VAL A 53 -2.14 8.15 1.74
CA VAL A 53 -1.92 8.14 0.29
C VAL A 53 -3.08 7.41 -0.36
N PHE A 54 -3.74 8.09 -1.30
CA PHE A 54 -4.76 7.49 -2.15
C PHE A 54 -4.12 6.87 -3.39
N VAL A 55 -4.45 5.61 -3.68
CA VAL A 55 -4.01 4.88 -4.86
C VAL A 55 -5.26 4.46 -5.66
N PRO A 56 -5.45 5.01 -6.87
CA PRO A 56 -6.59 4.62 -7.70
C PRO A 56 -6.39 3.20 -8.25
N TYR A 57 -7.49 2.47 -8.50
CA TYR A 57 -7.41 1.12 -9.06
C TYR A 57 -6.66 1.05 -10.40
N THR A 58 -6.69 2.14 -11.19
CA THR A 58 -5.97 2.22 -12.47
C THR A 58 -4.46 2.15 -12.32
N ASP A 59 -3.91 2.63 -11.21
CA ASP A 59 -2.46 2.63 -10.98
C ASP A 59 -1.97 1.33 -10.33
N GLU A 60 -2.87 0.51 -9.76
CA GLU A 60 -2.54 -0.80 -9.23
C GLU A 60 -2.04 -1.78 -10.31
N PHE A 61 -2.50 -1.61 -11.55
CA PHE A 61 -2.15 -2.47 -12.68
C PHE A 61 -1.05 -1.90 -13.58
N LYS A 62 -0.60 -0.67 -13.34
CA LYS A 62 0.52 -0.12 -14.11
C LYS A 62 1.80 -0.84 -13.71
N SER A 63 2.31 -1.67 -14.62
CA SER A 63 3.66 -2.20 -14.51
C SER A 63 4.62 -1.03 -14.33
N ARG A 64 5.56 -1.15 -13.39
CA ARG A 64 6.60 -0.14 -13.10
C ARG A 64 7.43 0.27 -14.33
N ARG A 65 7.31 -0.45 -15.45
CA ARG A 65 7.95 -0.17 -16.74
C ARG A 65 7.19 0.85 -17.61
N GLU A 66 5.94 1.16 -17.31
CA GLU A 66 5.10 2.06 -18.14
C GLU A 66 5.06 3.50 -17.61
N THR A 67 5.76 3.81 -16.50
CA THR A 67 5.74 5.14 -15.87
C THR A 67 6.90 6.06 -16.29
N ASP A 68 7.72 5.64 -17.26
CA ASP A 68 8.85 6.40 -17.82
C ASP A 68 8.59 6.84 -19.29
N VAL A 69 7.45 7.50 -19.56
CA VAL A 69 7.19 8.20 -20.84
C VAL A 69 6.65 9.60 -20.59
#